data_AF-A0A1D5B131-F1
#
_entry.id   AF-A0A1D5B131-F1
#
_cell.length_a   1.000
_cell.length_b   1.000
_cell.length_c   1.000
_cell.angle_alpha   90.00
_cell.angle_beta   90.00
_cell.angle_gamma   90.00
#
_symmetry.space_group_name_H-M   'P 1'
#
loop_
_entity.id
_entity.type
_entity.pdbx_description
1 polymer ?
#
loop_
_entity_poly.entity_id
_entity_poly.type
_entity_poly.pdbx_seq_one_letter_code
_entity_poly.pdbx_strand_id
1 'polypeptide(L)'
;KLAKKQVRTLGKFFSFSFLWGFFQWFFTGGDGCGFVNFPTLGLKAFENRFYFDFSATYVGVGMICPYLINISLLVGAILSWGIMWPLIGDRKGDWYSAEYPSTSLHSLQGYRVFISIAMILGDGLYNFFKVLGHTIFGLYHQIRDKNSRSVLPVGGRTSSPTDSLSYDDQRRTQLFLKDQIPLWVAIVGYITIAIISAATLPHIFSPLKWYYIVVIYIFAPTLAFCNAYGCGLTDWSLASTYGKLAIFVIGAWAGASHGGVLAGLAACGVMMNIVSTASDLTQDFKTGYMTLASPRSMFVSQIIGTAMGCIISPCVFWLFYKAFHDLGVPGSQYSAPYALVYRNMAILGVEGFSSLPKHCLTLCYVFFIGAIVINGIRDIVGKKWARFIPLPMAMAIPFYLGAYFTIDMCIGSLILFIWEKIDKAKADAFGPAVASGLICGDGIWTLPSSILALAGVNPPICMKFLSRKTNARVDAFLT
;
A
#
# COMPACT_ATOMS: atom_id res chain seq x y z
N LYS A 1 -6.60 14.45 -30.63
CA LYS A 1 -6.88 15.81 -30.09
C LYS A 1 -7.08 15.81 -28.56
N LEU A 2 -7.79 14.83 -27.98
CA LEU A 2 -7.99 14.72 -26.53
C LEU A 2 -6.70 14.46 -25.74
N ALA A 3 -5.88 13.49 -26.17
CA ALA A 3 -4.61 13.17 -25.52
C ALA A 3 -3.68 14.40 -25.34
N LYS A 4 -3.54 15.22 -26.38
CA LYS A 4 -2.77 16.49 -26.31
C LYS A 4 -3.32 17.45 -25.24
N LYS A 5 -4.65 17.52 -25.08
CA LYS A 5 -5.29 18.33 -24.03
C LYS A 5 -5.08 17.72 -22.64
N GLN A 6 -5.13 16.39 -22.50
CA GLN A 6 -4.85 15.70 -21.24
C GLN A 6 -3.42 15.94 -20.79
N VAL A 7 -2.44 15.81 -21.68
CA VAL A 7 -1.02 16.11 -21.39
C VAL A 7 -0.82 17.57 -20.97
N ARG A 8 -1.45 18.52 -21.67
CA ARG A 8 -1.39 19.94 -21.28
C ARG A 8 -2.02 20.20 -19.90
N THR A 9 -3.10 19.50 -19.58
CA THR A 9 -3.78 19.61 -18.28
C THR A 9 -2.90 19.03 -17.17
N LEU A 10 -2.33 17.84 -17.40
CA LEU A 10 -1.35 17.22 -16.52
C LEU A 10 -0.19 18.18 -16.24
N GLY A 11 0.42 18.76 -17.28
CA GLY A 11 1.51 19.72 -17.13
C GLY A 11 1.13 20.96 -16.31
N LYS A 12 -0.09 21.47 -16.47
CA LYS A 12 -0.58 22.63 -15.69
C LYS A 12 -0.69 22.31 -14.20
N PHE A 13 -1.35 21.19 -13.86
CA PHE A 13 -1.53 20.79 -12.46
C PHE A 13 -0.24 20.29 -11.82
N PHE A 14 0.64 19.69 -12.62
CA PHE A 14 2.01 19.37 -12.25
C PHE A 14 2.78 20.62 -11.80
N SER A 15 2.83 21.67 -12.63
CA SER A 15 3.51 22.91 -12.27
C SER A 15 2.88 23.59 -11.05
N PHE A 16 1.55 23.59 -10.96
CA PHE A 16 0.85 24.12 -9.79
C PHE A 16 1.25 23.38 -8.51
N SER A 17 1.21 22.05 -8.52
CA SER A 17 1.55 21.22 -7.37
C SER A 17 3.01 21.33 -6.96
N PHE A 18 3.93 21.40 -7.93
CA PHE A 18 5.34 21.64 -7.69
C PHE A 18 5.60 23.00 -7.02
N LEU A 19 4.97 24.07 -7.54
CA LEU A 19 5.07 25.42 -6.95
C LEU A 19 4.41 25.50 -5.58
N TRP A 20 3.34 24.73 -5.36
CA TRP A 20 2.71 24.60 -4.05
C TRP A 20 3.64 23.96 -3.02
N GLY A 21 4.31 22.86 -3.37
CA GLY A 21 5.33 22.23 -2.52
C GLY A 21 6.48 23.20 -2.19
N PHE A 22 6.96 23.95 -3.18
CA PHE A 22 7.95 25.01 -2.98
C PHE A 22 7.47 26.08 -2.00
N PHE A 23 6.25 26.57 -2.18
CA PHE A 23 5.65 27.55 -1.29
C PHE A 23 5.51 27.02 0.14
N GLN A 24 5.03 25.78 0.32
CA GLN A 24 4.92 25.16 1.64
C GLN A 24 6.27 25.04 2.33
N TRP A 25 7.33 24.67 1.58
CA TRP A 25 8.69 24.53 2.10
C TRP A 25 9.18 25.81 2.79
N PHE A 26 8.87 27.02 2.29
CA PHE A 26 9.32 28.26 2.96
C PHE A 26 8.91 28.38 4.43
N PHE A 27 7.80 27.75 4.83
CA PHE A 27 7.21 27.88 6.17
C PHE A 27 7.54 26.72 7.12
N THR A 28 8.38 25.77 6.69
CA THR A 28 8.76 24.57 7.47
C THR A 28 10.09 24.75 8.22
N GLY A 29 10.44 25.98 8.63
CA GLY A 29 11.73 26.35 9.24
C GLY A 29 11.99 25.81 10.66
N GLY A 30 11.44 24.66 11.03
CA GLY A 30 11.68 24.01 12.32
C GLY A 30 10.66 22.91 12.67
N ASP A 31 10.86 22.29 13.83
CA ASP A 31 9.98 21.21 14.31
C ASP A 31 8.57 21.71 14.61
N GLY A 32 7.58 21.03 14.01
CA GLY A 32 6.17 21.38 14.14
C GLY A 32 5.78 22.68 13.43
N CYS A 33 6.58 23.14 12.47
CA CYS A 33 6.28 24.32 11.65
C CYS A 33 5.67 23.94 10.29
N GLY A 34 4.87 24.83 9.72
CA GLY A 34 4.38 24.72 8.34
C GLY A 34 2.89 24.38 8.23
N PHE A 35 2.40 24.37 6.98
CA PHE A 35 0.98 24.13 6.65
C PHE A 35 0.46 22.78 7.14
N VAL A 36 1.36 21.80 7.24
CA VAL A 36 1.10 20.46 7.80
C VAL A 36 0.50 20.53 9.20
N ASN A 37 0.84 21.57 9.98
CA ASN A 37 0.39 21.72 11.36
C ASN A 37 -0.82 22.65 11.50
N PHE A 38 -1.47 23.03 10.39
CA PHE A 38 -2.60 23.96 10.45
C PHE A 38 -3.86 23.28 11.03
N PRO A 39 -4.40 23.75 12.17
CA PRO A 39 -5.54 23.13 12.84
C PRO A 39 -6.87 23.53 12.16
N THR A 40 -7.06 23.12 10.90
CA THR A 40 -8.25 23.42 10.08
C THR A 40 -9.59 23.14 10.77
N LEU A 41 -9.67 22.07 11.56
CA LEU A 41 -10.88 21.64 12.27
C LEU A 41 -10.86 22.04 13.76
N GLY A 42 -9.93 22.90 14.17
CA GLY A 42 -9.73 23.34 15.55
C GLY A 42 -8.65 22.55 16.30
N LEU A 43 -8.17 23.14 17.42
CA LEU A 43 -7.03 22.61 18.18
C LEU A 43 -7.29 21.22 18.79
N LYS A 44 -8.50 20.96 19.27
CA LYS A 44 -8.87 19.66 19.85
C LYS A 44 -8.95 18.55 18.79
N ALA A 45 -9.41 18.88 17.59
CA ALA A 45 -9.41 17.94 16.46
C ALA A 45 -7.98 17.67 15.99
N PHE A 46 -7.13 18.69 15.99
CA PHE A 46 -5.71 18.59 15.66
C PHE A 46 -4.96 17.64 16.62
N GLU A 47 -5.22 17.69 17.92
CA GLU A 47 -4.67 16.74 18.92
C GLU A 47 -5.00 15.27 18.58
N ASN A 48 -6.21 15.04 18.06
CA ASN A 48 -6.65 13.72 17.58
C ASN A 48 -6.28 13.44 16.12
N ARG A 49 -5.33 14.18 15.54
CA ARG A 49 -4.85 14.04 14.15
C ARG A 49 -5.92 14.29 13.08
N PHE A 50 -7.03 14.98 13.39
CA PHE A 50 -8.04 15.40 12.41
C PHE A 50 -7.74 16.83 11.94
N TYR A 51 -7.04 16.93 10.83
CA TYR A 51 -6.76 18.19 10.14
C TYR A 51 -6.47 17.92 8.65
N PHE A 52 -6.66 18.93 7.82
CA PHE A 52 -6.19 18.96 6.44
C PHE A 52 -4.72 19.35 6.38
N ASP A 53 -3.90 18.49 5.79
CA ASP A 53 -2.43 18.63 5.68
C ASP A 53 -2.02 19.48 4.45
N PHE A 54 -2.98 19.82 3.58
CA PHE A 54 -2.74 20.54 2.32
C PHE A 54 -1.78 19.78 1.38
N SER A 55 -1.70 18.45 1.48
CA SER A 55 -0.89 17.66 0.58
C SER A 55 -1.61 17.52 -0.76
N ALA A 56 -1.04 18.12 -1.81
CA ALA A 56 -1.55 17.96 -3.16
C ALA A 56 -1.47 16.50 -3.61
N THR A 57 -0.49 15.73 -3.12
CA THR A 57 -0.42 14.28 -3.32
C THR A 57 -1.65 13.58 -2.78
N TYR A 58 -2.03 13.77 -1.51
CA TYR A 58 -3.19 13.08 -0.93
C TYR A 58 -4.51 13.51 -1.57
N VAL A 59 -4.66 14.79 -1.93
CA VAL A 59 -5.81 15.26 -2.69
C VAL A 59 -5.87 14.58 -4.06
N GLY A 60 -4.74 14.50 -4.78
CA GLY A 60 -4.66 13.80 -6.07
C GLY A 60 -4.97 12.30 -5.96
N VAL A 61 -4.43 11.61 -4.96
CA VAL A 61 -4.74 10.20 -4.69
C VAL A 61 -6.23 10.04 -4.39
N GLY A 62 -6.81 10.95 -3.60
CA GLY A 62 -8.24 10.99 -3.30
C GLY A 62 -9.15 11.16 -4.52
N MET A 63 -8.68 11.82 -5.57
CA MET A 63 -9.40 11.93 -6.85
C MET A 63 -9.33 10.63 -7.67
N ILE A 64 -8.25 9.86 -7.61
CA ILE A 64 -8.11 8.62 -8.40
C ILE A 64 -8.74 7.42 -7.68
N CYS A 65 -8.59 7.35 -6.37
CA CYS A 65 -9.10 6.23 -5.58
C CYS A 65 -10.64 6.20 -5.62
N PRO A 66 -11.26 5.00 -5.76
CA PRO A 66 -12.69 4.86 -5.65
C PRO A 66 -13.23 5.46 -4.35
N TYR A 67 -14.40 6.10 -4.42
CA TYR A 67 -15.07 6.72 -3.26
C TYR A 67 -15.18 5.78 -2.06
N LEU A 68 -15.39 4.48 -2.31
CA LEU A 68 -15.47 3.47 -1.26
C LEU A 68 -14.18 3.37 -0.43
N ILE A 69 -13.00 3.50 -1.06
CA ILE A 69 -11.72 3.45 -0.35
C ILE A 69 -11.60 4.65 0.57
N ASN A 70 -11.87 5.85 0.06
CA ASN A 70 -11.74 7.09 0.83
C ASN A 70 -12.74 7.15 1.99
N ILE A 71 -13.99 6.71 1.79
CA ILE A 71 -14.96 6.58 2.86
C ILE A 71 -14.53 5.52 3.88
N SER A 72 -13.99 4.38 3.44
CA SER A 72 -13.48 3.36 4.35
C SER A 72 -12.32 3.88 5.20
N LEU A 73 -11.41 4.64 4.60
CA LEU A 73 -10.34 5.34 5.32
C LEU A 73 -10.93 6.32 6.35
N LEU A 74 -11.93 7.12 5.97
CA LEU A 74 -12.58 8.06 6.89
C LEU A 74 -13.28 7.35 8.06
N VAL A 75 -14.02 6.27 7.79
CA VAL A 75 -14.67 5.46 8.85
C VAL A 75 -13.62 4.87 9.78
N GLY A 76 -12.52 4.35 9.23
CA GLY A 76 -11.39 3.86 10.01
C GLY A 76 -10.75 4.95 10.88
N ALA A 77 -10.58 6.16 10.35
CA ALA A 77 -10.05 7.32 11.06
C ALA A 77 -10.96 7.75 12.22
N ILE A 78 -12.26 7.89 11.98
CA ILE A 78 -13.27 8.23 12.99
C ILE A 78 -13.30 7.19 14.11
N LEU A 79 -13.35 5.91 13.75
CA LEU A 79 -13.43 4.84 14.72
C LEU A 79 -12.14 4.74 15.57
N SER A 80 -10.97 4.92 14.97
CA SER A 80 -9.69 4.84 15.67
C SER A 80 -9.34 6.09 16.48
N TRP A 81 -9.01 7.19 15.79
CA TRP A 81 -8.54 8.42 16.43
C TRP A 81 -9.67 9.26 17.00
N GLY A 82 -10.90 9.11 16.50
CA GLY A 82 -12.06 9.83 17.01
C GLY A 82 -12.68 9.19 18.26
N ILE A 83 -12.66 7.86 18.36
CA ILE A 83 -13.39 7.12 19.40
C ILE A 83 -12.44 6.23 20.22
N MET A 84 -11.78 5.25 19.61
CA MET A 84 -11.05 4.22 20.35
C MET A 84 -9.83 4.75 21.11
N TRP A 85 -8.96 5.53 20.47
CA TRP A 85 -7.73 5.99 21.12
C TRP A 85 -7.96 6.97 22.26
N PRO A 86 -8.91 7.92 22.17
CA PRO A 86 -9.31 8.71 23.33
C PRO A 86 -9.84 7.83 24.49
N LEU A 87 -10.75 6.90 24.21
CA LEU A 87 -11.35 6.03 25.25
C LEU A 87 -10.34 5.10 25.92
N ILE A 88 -9.40 4.53 25.15
CA ILE A 88 -8.32 3.70 25.70
C ILE A 88 -7.30 4.59 26.44
N GLY A 89 -7.07 5.81 25.95
CA GLY A 89 -6.22 6.81 26.60
C GLY A 89 -6.70 7.18 28.01
N ASP A 90 -8.01 7.30 28.21
CA ASP A 90 -8.62 7.58 29.52
C ASP A 90 -8.44 6.44 30.54
N ARG A 91 -8.05 5.24 30.08
CA ARG A 91 -7.78 4.05 30.92
C ARG A 91 -6.29 3.82 31.18
N LYS A 92 -5.46 4.86 31.01
CA LYS A 92 -4.02 4.82 31.34
C LYS A 92 -3.83 4.47 32.82
N GLY A 93 -3.01 3.45 33.12
CA GLY A 93 -2.79 2.92 34.46
C GLY A 93 -3.48 1.58 34.72
N ASP A 94 -4.69 1.39 34.17
CA ASP A 94 -5.46 0.15 34.34
C ASP A 94 -5.20 -0.85 33.19
N TRP A 95 -5.27 -0.37 31.95
CA TRP A 95 -5.14 -1.22 30.75
C TRP A 95 -3.69 -1.35 30.29
N TYR A 96 -2.91 -0.28 30.46
CA TYR A 96 -1.48 -0.25 30.17
C TYR A 96 -0.74 0.61 31.19
N SER A 97 0.51 0.25 31.49
CA SER A 97 1.31 0.92 32.53
C SER A 97 1.56 2.38 32.17
N ALA A 98 1.44 3.25 33.17
CA ALA A 98 1.68 4.69 33.04
C ALA A 98 3.18 5.04 32.95
N GLU A 99 4.07 4.11 33.29
CA GLU A 99 5.51 4.31 33.38
C GLU A 99 6.21 4.29 32.01
N TYR A 100 5.62 3.64 31.02
CA TYR A 100 6.22 3.57 29.69
C TYR A 100 5.93 4.82 28.86
N PRO A 101 6.90 5.29 28.04
CA PRO A 101 6.67 6.36 27.07
C PRO A 101 5.50 6.03 26.15
N SER A 102 4.75 7.05 25.71
CA SER A 102 3.60 6.90 24.79
C SER A 102 3.94 6.30 23.43
N THR A 103 5.23 6.18 23.12
CA THR A 103 5.78 5.54 21.91
C THR A 103 6.15 4.08 22.11
N SER A 104 6.15 3.57 23.35
CA SER A 104 6.50 2.20 23.69
C SER A 104 5.41 1.22 23.28
N LEU A 105 5.79 0.00 22.90
CA LEU A 105 4.86 -1.08 22.52
C LEU A 105 3.99 -1.55 23.69
N HIS A 106 4.42 -1.30 24.93
CA HIS A 106 3.61 -1.58 26.12
C HIS A 106 2.61 -0.46 26.44
N SER A 107 2.58 0.61 25.65
CA SER A 107 1.67 1.74 25.80
C SER A 107 0.57 1.74 24.71
N LEU A 108 -0.18 2.84 24.59
CA LEU A 108 -1.21 3.04 23.56
C LEU A 108 -0.72 2.73 22.13
N GLN A 109 0.57 2.94 21.84
CA GLN A 109 1.16 2.62 20.55
C GLN A 109 1.08 1.12 20.21
N GLY A 110 1.18 0.23 21.20
CA GLY A 110 0.97 -1.20 21.02
C GLY A 110 -0.42 -1.51 20.47
N TYR A 111 -1.47 -0.97 21.11
CA TYR A 111 -2.85 -1.14 20.64
C TYR A 111 -3.05 -0.65 19.22
N ARG A 112 -2.49 0.53 18.88
CA ARG A 112 -2.54 1.08 17.51
C ARG A 112 -1.96 0.13 16.49
N VAL A 113 -0.75 -0.36 16.74
CA VAL A 113 -0.06 -1.25 15.81
C VAL A 113 -0.77 -2.60 15.74
N PHE A 114 -1.01 -3.27 16.85
CA PHE A 114 -1.50 -4.65 16.86
C PHE A 114 -2.95 -4.78 16.39
N ILE A 115 -3.83 -3.83 16.71
CA ILE A 115 -5.21 -3.84 16.19
C ILE A 115 -5.20 -3.59 14.68
N SER A 116 -4.35 -2.69 14.18
CA SER A 116 -4.18 -2.48 12.74
C SER A 116 -3.66 -3.75 12.05
N ILE A 117 -2.65 -4.41 12.64
CA ILE A 117 -2.13 -5.70 12.17
C ILE A 117 -3.24 -6.74 12.13
N ALA A 118 -4.02 -6.90 13.19
CA ALA A 118 -5.09 -7.89 13.28
C ALA A 118 -6.18 -7.66 12.22
N MET A 119 -6.60 -6.42 12.00
CA MET A 119 -7.56 -6.09 10.93
C MET A 119 -7.00 -6.38 9.53
N ILE A 120 -5.74 -6.00 9.27
CA ILE A 120 -5.04 -6.28 8.00
C ILE A 120 -4.89 -7.78 7.76
N LEU A 121 -4.57 -8.56 8.80
CA LEU A 121 -4.42 -10.01 8.70
C LEU A 121 -5.78 -10.70 8.51
N GLY A 122 -6.83 -10.26 9.20
CA GLY A 122 -8.18 -10.81 9.03
C GLY A 122 -8.72 -10.60 7.62
N ASP A 123 -8.56 -9.38 7.10
CA ASP A 123 -8.90 -9.05 5.71
C ASP A 123 -8.06 -9.87 4.71
N GLY A 124 -6.74 -9.87 4.91
CA GLY A 124 -5.82 -10.60 4.06
C GLY A 124 -6.11 -12.09 4.03
N LEU A 125 -6.42 -12.70 5.17
CA LEU A 125 -6.71 -14.13 5.27
C LEU A 125 -8.02 -14.50 4.58
N TYR A 126 -9.08 -13.71 4.76
CA TYR A 126 -10.35 -13.91 4.05
C TYR A 126 -10.15 -13.85 2.54
N ASN A 127 -9.50 -12.79 2.05
CA ASN A 127 -9.26 -12.60 0.63
C ASN A 127 -8.32 -13.67 0.05
N PHE A 128 -7.31 -14.11 0.82
CA PHE A 128 -6.43 -15.22 0.46
C PHE A 128 -7.23 -16.50 0.21
N PHE A 129 -8.06 -16.93 1.17
CA PHE A 129 -8.86 -18.15 1.00
C PHE A 129 -9.92 -18.02 -0.09
N LYS A 130 -10.56 -16.86 -0.23
CA LYS A 130 -11.52 -16.58 -1.30
C LYS A 130 -10.89 -16.71 -2.68
N VAL A 131 -9.78 -16.01 -2.91
CA VAL A 131 -9.06 -16.01 -4.20
C VAL A 131 -8.48 -17.39 -4.48
N LEU A 132 -7.87 -18.04 -3.48
CA LEU A 132 -7.37 -19.40 -3.60
C LEU A 132 -8.50 -20.38 -3.95
N GLY A 133 -9.65 -20.27 -3.28
CA GLY A 133 -10.83 -21.09 -3.54
C GLY A 133 -11.38 -20.90 -4.96
N HIS A 134 -11.55 -19.65 -5.41
CA HIS A 134 -11.95 -19.34 -6.79
C HIS A 134 -10.94 -19.87 -7.82
N THR A 135 -9.63 -19.77 -7.53
CA THR A 135 -8.57 -20.26 -8.40
C THR A 135 -8.60 -21.79 -8.51
N ILE A 136 -8.67 -22.49 -7.38
CA ILE A 136 -8.72 -23.96 -7.34
C ILE A 136 -10.01 -24.46 -7.99
N PHE A 137 -11.14 -23.82 -7.72
CA PHE A 137 -12.42 -24.17 -8.34
C PHE A 137 -12.39 -23.95 -9.85
N GLY A 138 -11.88 -22.80 -10.31
CA GLY A 138 -11.70 -22.50 -11.73
C GLY A 138 -10.78 -23.52 -12.41
N LEU A 139 -9.66 -23.87 -11.78
CA LEU A 139 -8.73 -24.87 -12.29
C LEU A 139 -9.36 -26.27 -12.33
N TYR A 140 -10.09 -26.66 -11.29
CA TYR A 140 -10.80 -27.95 -11.23
C TYR A 140 -11.85 -28.05 -12.34
N HIS A 141 -12.65 -27.00 -12.54
CA HIS A 141 -13.64 -26.96 -13.61
C HIS A 141 -12.96 -27.00 -14.98
N GLN A 142 -11.85 -26.29 -15.17
CA GLN A 142 -11.10 -26.29 -16.43
C GLN A 142 -10.47 -27.66 -16.74
N ILE A 143 -9.98 -28.37 -15.73
CA ILE A 143 -9.44 -29.73 -15.89
C ILE A 143 -10.56 -30.73 -16.18
N ARG A 144 -11.73 -30.58 -15.53
CA ARG A 144 -12.91 -31.43 -15.73
C ARG A 144 -13.58 -31.19 -17.09
N ASP A 145 -13.68 -29.93 -17.52
CA ASP A 145 -14.17 -29.52 -18.85
C ASP A 145 -13.14 -29.69 -19.96
N LYS A 146 -11.90 -30.10 -19.66
CA LYS A 146 -10.93 -30.46 -20.69
C LYS A 146 -11.35 -31.69 -21.51
N ASN A 147 -12.37 -32.44 -21.05
CA ASN A 147 -13.11 -33.43 -21.84
C ASN A 147 -14.18 -32.82 -22.77
N SER A 148 -14.33 -31.50 -22.82
CA SER A 148 -15.27 -30.78 -23.69
C SER A 148 -14.71 -29.40 -24.09
N ARG A 149 -13.76 -29.42 -25.04
CA ARG A 149 -13.30 -28.32 -25.90
C ARG A 149 -12.74 -27.04 -25.24
N SER A 150 -11.51 -26.76 -25.64
CA SER A 150 -10.71 -25.56 -25.40
C SER A 150 -11.34 -24.25 -25.91
N VAL A 151 -12.02 -23.47 -25.06
CA VAL A 151 -12.11 -22.00 -25.20
C VAL A 151 -12.25 -21.34 -23.82
N LEU A 152 -11.45 -20.31 -23.56
CA LEU A 152 -11.48 -19.45 -22.36
C LEU A 152 -12.84 -18.73 -22.22
N PRO A 153 -13.52 -18.74 -21.06
CA PRO A 153 -14.67 -17.88 -20.84
C PRO A 153 -14.18 -16.53 -20.31
N VAL A 154 -13.89 -15.59 -21.22
CA VAL A 154 -13.83 -14.16 -20.86
C VAL A 154 -15.27 -13.65 -20.82
N GLY A 155 -15.79 -13.46 -19.61
CA GLY A 155 -16.86 -12.53 -19.24
C GLY A 155 -18.14 -12.46 -20.10
N GLY A 156 -19.25 -12.96 -19.54
CA GLY A 156 -20.62 -12.54 -19.91
C GLY A 156 -21.51 -13.67 -20.42
N ARG A 157 -22.26 -14.31 -19.51
CA ARG A 157 -23.36 -15.20 -19.89
C ARG A 157 -24.52 -14.38 -20.48
N THR A 158 -24.57 -14.31 -21.80
CA THR A 158 -25.81 -14.42 -22.58
C THR A 158 -25.51 -15.32 -23.76
N SER A 159 -26.13 -16.48 -23.75
CA SER A 159 -25.97 -17.55 -24.73
C SER A 159 -26.40 -17.13 -26.14
N SER A 160 -25.50 -17.28 -27.11
CA SER A 160 -25.81 -17.54 -28.52
C SER A 160 -24.62 -18.30 -29.13
N PRO A 161 -24.81 -19.44 -29.82
CA PRO A 161 -23.73 -20.29 -30.29
C PRO A 161 -23.15 -19.81 -31.63
N THR A 162 -22.90 -18.51 -31.84
CA THR A 162 -22.21 -18.01 -33.06
C THR A 162 -21.72 -16.56 -32.92
N ASP A 163 -20.89 -16.22 -31.93
CA ASP A 163 -20.05 -15.02 -32.05
C ASP A 163 -18.67 -15.47 -32.51
N SER A 164 -18.42 -15.37 -33.81
CA SER A 164 -17.04 -15.38 -34.33
C SER A 164 -16.25 -14.36 -33.52
N LEU A 165 -15.22 -14.80 -32.78
CA LEU A 165 -14.26 -13.92 -32.12
C LEU A 165 -13.94 -12.75 -33.06
N SER A 166 -14.12 -11.51 -32.58
CA SER A 166 -13.87 -10.29 -33.36
C SER A 166 -12.52 -10.42 -34.06
N TYR A 167 -12.44 -10.01 -35.34
CA TYR A 167 -11.19 -10.06 -36.11
C TYR A 167 -10.01 -9.45 -35.35
N ASP A 168 -10.26 -8.36 -34.62
CA ASP A 168 -9.26 -7.71 -33.77
C ASP A 168 -8.79 -8.61 -32.62
N ASP A 169 -9.68 -9.36 -31.98
CA ASP A 169 -9.32 -10.25 -30.88
C ASP A 169 -8.60 -11.51 -31.38
N GLN A 170 -8.98 -12.02 -32.56
CA GLN A 170 -8.22 -13.09 -33.23
C GLN A 170 -6.80 -12.62 -33.56
N ARG A 171 -6.66 -11.42 -34.13
CA ARG A 171 -5.36 -10.83 -34.48
C ARG A 171 -4.49 -10.57 -33.25
N ARG A 172 -5.06 -10.00 -32.19
CA ARG A 172 -4.36 -9.80 -30.89
C ARG A 172 -3.85 -11.13 -30.34
N THR A 173 -4.71 -12.16 -30.35
CA THR A 173 -4.37 -13.50 -29.85
C THR A 173 -3.27 -14.16 -30.67
N GLN A 174 -3.35 -14.08 -32.00
CA GLN A 174 -2.33 -14.66 -32.88
C GLN A 174 -0.96 -14.01 -32.65
N LEU A 175 -0.90 -12.67 -32.54
CA LEU A 175 0.34 -11.94 -32.30
C LEU A 175 0.92 -12.23 -30.91
N PHE A 176 0.08 -12.26 -29.88
CA PHE A 176 0.48 -12.55 -28.52
C PHE A 176 1.08 -13.97 -28.39
N LEU A 177 0.44 -14.97 -28.99
CA LEU A 177 0.90 -16.36 -28.92
C LEU A 177 2.15 -16.62 -29.78
N LYS A 178 2.30 -15.91 -30.90
CA LYS A 178 3.48 -16.03 -31.79
C LYS A 178 4.78 -15.71 -31.06
N ASP A 179 4.75 -14.67 -30.22
CA ASP A 179 5.92 -14.16 -29.51
C ASP A 179 5.98 -14.66 -28.06
N GLN A 180 5.35 -15.78 -27.73
CA GLN A 180 5.42 -16.35 -26.39
C GLN A 180 6.86 -16.75 -26.00
N ILE A 181 7.14 -16.68 -24.70
CA ILE A 181 8.42 -17.10 -24.12
C ILE A 181 8.40 -18.62 -23.99
N PRO A 182 9.41 -19.34 -24.53
CA PRO A 182 9.46 -20.80 -24.39
C PRO A 182 9.51 -21.23 -22.91
N LEU A 183 8.67 -22.20 -22.55
CA LEU A 183 8.55 -22.67 -21.17
C LEU A 183 9.89 -23.16 -20.58
N TRP A 184 10.73 -23.81 -21.39
CA TRP A 184 12.04 -24.29 -20.94
C TRP A 184 12.95 -23.15 -20.48
N VAL A 185 12.92 -21.99 -21.17
CA VAL A 185 13.69 -20.80 -20.78
C VAL A 185 13.22 -20.28 -19.43
N ALA A 186 11.90 -20.27 -19.19
CA ALA A 186 11.33 -19.86 -17.91
C ALA A 186 11.71 -20.83 -16.77
N ILE A 187 11.63 -22.15 -17.00
CA ILE A 187 11.97 -23.17 -15.99
C ILE A 187 13.46 -23.12 -15.65
N VAL A 188 14.34 -23.13 -16.66
CA VAL A 188 15.79 -23.07 -16.45
C VAL A 188 16.21 -21.75 -15.79
N GLY A 189 15.64 -20.63 -16.25
CA GLY A 189 15.86 -19.32 -15.65
C GLY A 189 15.44 -19.29 -14.18
N TYR A 190 14.26 -19.81 -13.85
CA TYR A 190 13.75 -19.87 -12.48
C TYR A 190 14.66 -20.71 -11.58
N ILE A 191 15.03 -21.92 -12.00
CA ILE A 191 15.90 -22.81 -11.21
C ILE A 191 17.27 -22.15 -10.99
N THR A 192 17.85 -21.54 -12.03
CA THR A 192 19.16 -20.90 -11.96
C THR A 192 19.15 -19.73 -10.98
N ILE A 193 18.14 -18.85 -11.07
CA ILE A 193 18.00 -17.70 -10.16
C ILE A 193 17.69 -18.17 -8.73
N ALA A 194 16.89 -19.22 -8.55
CA ALA A 194 16.62 -19.79 -7.23
C ALA A 194 17.89 -20.32 -6.56
N ILE A 195 18.78 -20.98 -7.31
CA ILE A 195 20.09 -21.46 -6.81
C ILE A 195 20.98 -20.28 -6.40
N ILE A 196 21.09 -19.26 -7.26
CA ILE A 196 21.87 -18.05 -6.96
C ILE A 196 21.32 -17.36 -5.70
N SER A 197 20.00 -17.24 -5.58
CA SER A 197 19.33 -16.64 -4.43
C SER A 197 19.59 -17.43 -3.15
N ALA A 198 19.49 -18.76 -3.21
CA ALA A 198 19.76 -19.66 -2.07
C ALA A 198 21.23 -19.59 -1.60
N ALA A 199 22.18 -19.31 -2.51
CA ALA A 199 23.59 -19.13 -2.17
C ALA A 199 23.90 -17.73 -1.62
N THR A 200 23.34 -16.68 -2.23
CA THR A 200 23.72 -15.28 -1.94
C THR A 200 22.99 -14.67 -0.73
N LEU A 201 21.69 -14.94 -0.57
CA LEU A 201 20.91 -14.34 0.52
C LEU A 201 21.38 -14.71 1.93
N PRO A 202 21.85 -15.94 2.24
CA PRO A 202 22.39 -16.25 3.55
C PRO A 202 23.66 -15.46 3.90
N HIS A 203 24.42 -15.00 2.90
CA HIS A 203 25.58 -14.13 3.13
C HIS A 203 25.18 -12.70 3.52
N ILE A 204 24.06 -12.21 2.97
CA ILE A 204 23.52 -10.88 3.28
C ILE A 204 22.75 -10.89 4.60
N PHE A 205 21.91 -11.91 4.80
CA PHE A 205 21.07 -12.10 5.97
C PHE A 205 21.41 -13.44 6.63
N SER A 206 22.42 -13.45 7.51
CA SER A 206 22.90 -14.68 8.17
C SER A 206 21.81 -15.52 8.88
N PRO A 207 20.75 -14.92 9.48
CA PRO A 207 19.62 -15.68 10.02
C PRO A 207 18.77 -16.43 8.97
N LEU A 208 18.76 -15.97 7.72
CA LEU A 208 18.03 -16.60 6.61
C LEU A 208 18.88 -17.70 5.97
N LYS A 209 18.86 -18.89 6.58
CA LYS A 209 19.57 -20.07 6.07
C LYS A 209 19.00 -20.53 4.71
N TRP A 210 19.86 -21.17 3.91
CA TRP A 210 19.56 -21.61 2.54
C TRP A 210 18.29 -22.47 2.42
N TYR A 211 18.00 -23.31 3.42
CA TYR A 211 16.84 -24.20 3.38
C TYR A 211 15.50 -23.45 3.47
N TYR A 212 15.45 -22.31 4.17
CA TYR A 212 14.24 -21.45 4.17
C TYR A 212 13.97 -20.90 2.77
N ILE A 213 15.03 -20.52 2.06
CA ILE A 213 14.94 -19.96 0.71
C ILE A 213 14.46 -21.03 -0.26
N VAL A 214 15.03 -22.24 -0.19
CA VAL A 214 14.58 -23.38 -1.02
C VAL A 214 13.09 -23.64 -0.82
N VAL A 215 12.61 -23.67 0.43
CA VAL A 215 11.17 -23.84 0.73
C VAL A 215 10.35 -22.71 0.10
N ILE A 216 10.77 -21.45 0.23
CA ILE A 216 10.09 -20.31 -0.40
C ILE A 216 9.99 -20.50 -1.91
N TYR A 217 11.09 -20.85 -2.60
CA TYR A 217 11.10 -21.05 -4.05
C TYR A 217 10.33 -22.31 -4.52
N ILE A 218 10.06 -23.28 -3.65
CA ILE A 218 9.18 -24.41 -3.97
C ILE A 218 7.71 -23.95 -3.99
N PHE A 219 7.28 -23.17 -3.00
CA PHE A 219 5.88 -22.74 -2.89
C PHE A 219 5.56 -21.47 -3.69
N ALA A 220 6.56 -20.63 -3.98
CA ALA A 220 6.36 -19.35 -4.63
C ALA A 220 5.65 -19.42 -5.99
N PRO A 221 5.91 -20.37 -6.91
CA PRO A 221 5.21 -20.43 -8.20
C PRO A 221 3.71 -20.66 -8.05
N THR A 222 3.30 -21.51 -7.11
CA THR A 222 1.88 -21.76 -6.82
C THR A 222 1.21 -20.50 -6.27
N LEU A 223 1.85 -19.81 -5.31
CA LEU A 223 1.32 -18.58 -4.73
C LEU A 223 1.31 -17.43 -5.75
N ALA A 224 2.34 -17.32 -6.58
CA ALA A 224 2.44 -16.35 -7.67
C ALA A 224 1.35 -16.58 -8.72
N PHE A 225 1.09 -17.83 -9.11
CA PHE A 225 -0.02 -18.18 -10.00
C PHE A 225 -1.37 -17.80 -9.38
N CYS A 226 -1.62 -18.15 -8.12
CA CYS A 226 -2.87 -17.80 -7.44
C CYS A 226 -3.06 -16.29 -7.34
N ASN A 227 -2.00 -15.54 -7.05
CA ASN A 227 -2.04 -14.09 -6.99
C ASN A 227 -2.29 -13.47 -8.37
N ALA A 228 -1.58 -13.93 -9.40
CA ALA A 228 -1.73 -13.42 -10.77
C ALA A 228 -3.12 -13.73 -11.34
N TYR A 229 -3.62 -14.95 -11.14
CA TYR A 229 -4.97 -15.35 -11.55
C TYR A 229 -6.04 -14.58 -10.77
N GLY A 230 -5.85 -14.48 -9.45
CA GLY A 230 -6.71 -13.69 -8.57
C GLY A 230 -6.78 -12.24 -9.01
N CYS A 231 -5.63 -11.60 -9.18
CA CYS A 231 -5.50 -10.24 -9.67
C CYS A 231 -6.14 -10.08 -11.06
N GLY A 232 -6.00 -11.06 -11.96
CA GLY A 232 -6.69 -11.05 -13.25
C GLY A 232 -8.22 -11.01 -13.15
N LEU A 233 -8.80 -11.64 -12.12
CA LEU A 233 -10.25 -11.67 -11.88
C LEU A 233 -10.77 -10.49 -11.05
N THR A 234 -9.96 -10.00 -10.11
CA THR A 234 -10.37 -9.01 -9.11
C THR A 234 -9.74 -7.63 -9.29
N ASP A 235 -8.77 -7.50 -10.20
CA ASP A 235 -7.93 -6.31 -10.41
C ASP A 235 -7.14 -5.91 -9.16
N TRP A 236 -6.86 -6.88 -8.26
CA TRP A 236 -6.23 -6.64 -6.97
C TRP A 236 -5.11 -7.63 -6.66
N SER A 237 -3.91 -7.12 -6.39
CA SER A 237 -2.75 -7.91 -5.97
C SER A 237 -2.71 -8.11 -4.45
N LEU A 238 -2.57 -9.36 -4.01
CA LEU A 238 -2.45 -9.77 -2.61
C LEU A 238 -0.99 -10.01 -2.20
N ALA A 239 0.00 -9.55 -2.98
CA ALA A 239 1.43 -9.79 -2.74
C ALA A 239 1.88 -9.45 -1.31
N SER A 240 1.38 -8.35 -0.74
CA SER A 240 1.69 -7.97 0.64
C SER A 240 1.17 -8.98 1.67
N THR A 241 0.03 -9.64 1.41
CA THR A 241 -0.54 -10.68 2.27
C THR A 241 0.29 -11.95 2.22
N TYR A 242 0.70 -12.38 1.02
CA TYR A 242 1.61 -13.52 0.86
C TYR A 242 2.96 -13.27 1.55
N GLY A 243 3.49 -12.04 1.46
CA GLY A 243 4.69 -11.63 2.19
C GLY A 243 4.53 -11.76 3.70
N LYS A 244 3.40 -11.27 4.26
CA LYS A 244 3.10 -11.40 5.69
C LYS A 244 2.98 -12.86 6.14
N LEU A 245 2.40 -13.73 5.33
CA LEU A 245 2.39 -15.17 5.62
C LEU A 245 3.81 -15.74 5.72
N ALA A 246 4.72 -15.32 4.84
CA ALA A 246 6.13 -15.71 4.92
C ALA A 246 6.81 -15.23 6.22
N ILE A 247 6.46 -14.03 6.72
CA ILE A 247 6.91 -13.55 8.04
C ILE A 247 6.53 -14.55 9.13
N PHE A 248 5.25 -14.95 9.20
CA PHE A 248 4.77 -15.84 10.26
C PHE A 248 5.34 -17.25 10.13
N VAL A 249 5.39 -17.81 8.92
CA VAL A 249 5.89 -19.18 8.71
C VAL A 249 7.40 -19.27 8.98
N ILE A 250 8.20 -18.42 8.35
CA ILE A 250 9.66 -18.48 8.46
C ILE A 250 10.15 -17.86 9.77
N GLY A 251 9.51 -16.79 10.25
CA GLY A 251 9.82 -16.19 11.54
C GLY A 251 9.58 -17.16 12.70
N ALA A 252 8.41 -17.80 12.73
CA ALA A 252 8.11 -18.82 13.75
C ALA A 252 9.05 -20.02 13.66
N TRP A 253 9.38 -20.48 12.44
CA TRP A 253 10.27 -21.63 12.25
C TRP A 253 11.72 -21.34 12.65
N ALA A 254 12.22 -20.13 12.36
CA ALA A 254 13.57 -19.73 12.77
C ALA A 254 13.67 -19.50 14.29
N GLY A 255 12.60 -19.07 14.94
CA GLY A 255 12.56 -18.87 16.39
C GLY A 255 13.38 -17.67 16.89
N ALA A 256 13.15 -17.28 18.14
CA ALA A 256 13.77 -16.08 18.73
C ALA A 256 15.30 -16.22 18.86
N SER A 257 15.77 -17.42 19.18
CA SER A 257 17.19 -17.73 19.42
C SER A 257 18.08 -17.69 18.18
N HIS A 258 17.50 -17.68 16.97
CA HIS A 258 18.26 -17.67 15.71
C HIS A 258 17.96 -16.45 14.84
N GLY A 259 17.48 -15.35 15.44
CA GLY A 259 17.21 -14.12 14.70
C GLY A 259 15.99 -14.23 13.78
N GLY A 260 14.95 -14.96 14.20
CA GLY A 260 13.75 -15.22 13.40
C GLY A 260 13.03 -13.96 12.91
N VAL A 261 13.15 -12.82 13.61
CA VAL A 261 12.59 -11.54 13.16
C VAL A 261 13.23 -11.10 11.83
N LEU A 262 14.56 -11.14 11.75
CA LEU A 262 15.29 -10.75 10.54
C LEU A 262 15.07 -11.78 9.42
N ALA A 263 15.08 -13.07 9.75
CA ALA A 263 14.81 -14.14 8.79
C ALA A 263 13.39 -14.02 8.18
N GLY A 264 12.37 -13.77 9.02
CA GLY A 264 10.99 -13.59 8.59
C GLY A 264 10.79 -12.34 7.72
N LEU A 265 11.42 -11.22 8.07
CA LEU A 265 11.39 -9.99 7.25
C LEU A 265 12.08 -10.18 5.89
N ALA A 266 13.24 -10.84 5.86
CA ALA A 266 13.94 -11.14 4.61
C ALA A 266 13.12 -12.10 3.74
N ALA A 267 12.55 -13.16 4.33
CA ALA A 267 11.65 -14.09 3.65
C ALA A 267 10.41 -13.39 3.07
N CYS A 268 9.83 -12.45 3.80
CA CYS A 268 8.75 -11.60 3.32
C CYS A 268 9.15 -10.81 2.07
N GLY A 269 10.34 -10.19 2.10
CA GLY A 269 10.87 -9.46 0.95
C GLY A 269 10.97 -10.36 -0.29
N VAL A 270 11.54 -11.55 -0.13
CA VAL A 270 11.66 -12.52 -1.24
C VAL A 270 10.28 -12.93 -1.78
N MET A 271 9.37 -13.38 -0.90
CA MET A 271 8.04 -13.84 -1.31
C MET A 271 7.22 -12.72 -1.97
N MET A 272 7.24 -11.52 -1.39
CA MET A 272 6.48 -10.38 -1.90
C MET A 272 6.97 -9.95 -3.29
N ASN A 273 8.28 -9.92 -3.53
CA ASN A 273 8.83 -9.60 -4.84
C ASN A 273 8.44 -10.63 -5.91
N ILE A 274 8.52 -11.94 -5.60
CA ILE A 274 8.13 -12.99 -6.55
C ILE A 274 6.65 -12.87 -6.92
N VAL A 275 5.79 -12.74 -5.91
CA VAL A 275 4.33 -12.75 -6.08
C VAL A 275 3.80 -11.44 -6.69
N SER A 276 4.40 -10.29 -6.36
CA SER A 276 4.03 -9.00 -6.97
C SER A 276 4.42 -8.99 -8.44
N THR A 277 5.67 -9.34 -8.76
CA THR A 277 6.19 -9.29 -10.13
C THR A 277 5.37 -10.16 -11.09
N ALA A 278 4.89 -11.33 -10.64
CA ALA A 278 4.02 -12.19 -11.43
C ALA A 278 2.64 -11.55 -11.74
N SER A 279 2.06 -10.86 -10.77
CA SER A 279 0.81 -10.12 -10.94
C SER A 279 0.99 -8.91 -11.87
N ASP A 280 2.04 -8.12 -11.62
CA ASP A 280 2.33 -6.89 -12.37
C ASP A 280 2.64 -7.23 -13.83
N LEU A 281 3.41 -8.30 -14.08
CA LEU A 281 3.67 -8.81 -15.43
C LEU A 281 2.40 -9.27 -16.15
N THR A 282 1.40 -9.77 -15.42
CA THR A 282 0.10 -10.16 -16.01
C THR A 282 -0.67 -8.91 -16.49
N GLN A 283 -0.62 -7.82 -15.73
CA GLN A 283 -1.21 -6.53 -16.12
C GLN A 283 -0.47 -5.90 -17.30
N ASP A 284 0.86 -5.98 -17.29
CA ASP A 284 1.70 -5.55 -18.42
C ASP A 284 1.35 -6.33 -19.68
N PHE A 285 1.31 -7.67 -19.63
CA PHE A 285 0.91 -8.50 -20.77
C PHE A 285 -0.50 -8.21 -21.26
N LYS A 286 -1.45 -7.88 -20.36
CA LYS A 286 -2.78 -7.44 -20.76
C LYS A 286 -2.74 -6.12 -21.53
N THR A 287 -1.91 -5.18 -21.09
CA THR A 287 -1.67 -3.91 -21.81
C THR A 287 -0.98 -4.15 -23.16
N GLY A 288 0.01 -5.05 -23.21
CA GLY A 288 0.67 -5.46 -24.44
C GLY A 288 -0.29 -6.12 -25.43
N TYR A 289 -1.16 -7.00 -24.94
CA TYR A 289 -2.22 -7.63 -25.73
C TYR A 289 -3.15 -6.60 -26.36
N MET A 290 -3.55 -5.57 -25.59
CA MET A 290 -4.41 -4.49 -26.10
C MET A 290 -3.70 -3.57 -27.10
N THR A 291 -2.40 -3.33 -26.92
CA THR A 291 -1.58 -2.43 -27.76
C THR A 291 -0.86 -3.13 -28.91
N LEU A 292 -1.04 -4.46 -29.06
CA LEU A 292 -0.32 -5.31 -30.03
C LEU A 292 1.21 -5.29 -29.84
N ALA A 293 1.67 -5.00 -28.62
CA ALA A 293 3.09 -5.07 -28.28
C ALA A 293 3.54 -6.53 -28.08
N SER A 294 4.79 -6.83 -28.46
CA SER A 294 5.37 -8.17 -28.33
C SER A 294 5.58 -8.54 -26.85
N PRO A 295 5.08 -9.69 -26.36
CA PRO A 295 5.32 -10.17 -24.99
C PRO A 295 6.81 -10.35 -24.66
N ARG A 296 7.64 -10.74 -25.64
CA ARG A 296 9.09 -10.84 -25.48
C ARG A 296 9.71 -9.48 -25.19
N SER A 297 9.33 -8.45 -25.94
CA SER A 297 9.82 -7.09 -25.71
C SER A 297 9.42 -6.60 -24.33
N MET A 298 8.17 -6.85 -23.89
CA MET A 298 7.72 -6.47 -22.54
C MET A 298 8.54 -7.17 -21.45
N PHE A 299 8.79 -8.47 -21.58
CA PHE A 299 9.61 -9.22 -20.62
C PHE A 299 11.06 -8.71 -20.56
N VAL A 300 11.68 -8.44 -21.71
CA VAL A 300 13.04 -7.87 -21.76
C VAL A 300 13.06 -6.47 -21.14
N SER A 301 12.07 -5.63 -21.43
CA SER A 301 11.94 -4.30 -20.80
C SER A 301 11.79 -4.40 -19.28
N GLN A 302 11.04 -5.39 -18.77
CA GLN A 302 10.90 -5.61 -17.34
C GLN A 302 12.23 -6.07 -16.70
N ILE A 303 13.01 -6.92 -17.37
CA ILE A 303 14.36 -7.32 -16.91
C ILE A 303 15.27 -6.09 -16.82
N ILE A 304 15.30 -5.25 -17.86
CA ILE A 304 16.11 -4.03 -17.89
C ILE A 304 15.68 -3.08 -16.76
N GLY A 305 14.37 -2.85 -16.61
CA GLY A 305 13.83 -2.01 -15.54
C GLY A 305 14.17 -2.54 -14.14
N THR A 306 14.09 -3.86 -13.96
CA THR A 306 14.49 -4.51 -12.70
C THR A 306 15.97 -4.33 -12.42
N ALA A 307 16.84 -4.53 -13.42
CA ALA A 307 18.28 -4.33 -13.29
C ALA A 307 18.64 -2.89 -12.94
N MET A 308 17.98 -1.90 -13.58
CA MET A 308 18.12 -0.49 -13.22
C MET A 308 17.65 -0.23 -11.79
N GLY A 309 16.52 -0.80 -11.37
CA GLY A 309 15.99 -0.69 -10.01
C GLY A 309 16.94 -1.22 -8.95
N CYS A 310 17.62 -2.34 -9.21
CA CYS A 310 18.63 -2.90 -8.31
C CYS A 310 19.81 -1.96 -8.02
N ILE A 311 20.07 -0.98 -8.90
CA ILE A 311 21.13 0.02 -8.71
C ILE A 311 20.54 1.31 -8.15
N ILE A 312 19.50 1.84 -8.79
CA ILE A 312 18.93 3.16 -8.46
C ILE A 312 18.29 3.14 -7.07
N SER A 313 17.51 2.11 -6.72
CA SER A 313 16.79 2.09 -5.44
C SER A 313 17.73 2.09 -4.22
N PRO A 314 18.79 1.25 -4.15
CA PRO A 314 19.76 1.35 -3.06
C PRO A 314 20.52 2.69 -3.03
N CYS A 315 20.88 3.27 -4.19
CA CYS A 315 21.53 4.56 -4.25
C CYS A 315 20.66 5.68 -3.66
N VAL A 316 19.38 5.73 -4.04
CA VAL A 316 18.41 6.68 -3.48
C VAL A 316 18.22 6.45 -1.99
N PHE A 317 18.03 5.20 -1.56
CA PHE A 317 17.91 4.87 -0.14
C PHE A 317 19.13 5.35 0.65
N TRP A 318 20.34 5.12 0.15
CA TRP A 318 21.58 5.51 0.82
C TRP A 318 21.77 7.02 0.89
N LEU A 319 21.31 7.75 -0.14
CA LEU A 319 21.26 9.22 -0.12
C LEU A 319 20.36 9.70 1.03
N PHE A 320 19.13 9.18 1.13
CA PHE A 320 18.22 9.54 2.22
C PHE A 320 18.77 9.14 3.59
N TYR A 321 19.36 7.94 3.69
CA TYR A 321 19.93 7.43 4.94
C TYR A 321 21.11 8.27 5.44
N LYS A 322 21.90 8.86 4.53
CA LYS A 322 22.98 9.78 4.88
C LYS A 322 22.52 11.21 5.11
N ALA A 323 21.54 11.67 4.34
CA ALA A 323 21.00 13.03 4.42
C ALA A 323 20.22 13.27 5.73
N PHE A 324 19.47 12.26 6.17
CA PHE A 324 18.56 12.37 7.31
C PHE A 324 18.96 11.36 8.39
N HIS A 325 19.60 11.84 9.46
CA HIS A 325 20.09 11.00 10.56
C HIS A 325 18.96 10.34 11.37
N ASP A 326 17.74 10.87 11.29
CA ASP A 326 16.53 10.43 11.97
C ASP A 326 15.55 9.69 11.03
N LEU A 327 16.03 9.21 9.88
CA LEU A 327 15.23 8.43 8.92
C LEU A 327 14.61 7.21 9.60
N GLY A 328 13.28 7.08 9.51
CA GLY A 328 12.53 5.96 10.06
C GLY A 328 12.16 6.07 11.55
N VAL A 329 12.62 7.11 12.25
CA VAL A 329 12.25 7.37 13.66
C VAL A 329 10.81 7.90 13.74
N PRO A 330 9.97 7.40 14.67
CA PRO A 330 8.63 7.97 14.88
C PRO A 330 8.70 9.47 15.23
N GLY A 331 8.01 10.30 14.44
CA GLY A 331 7.96 11.74 14.66
C GLY A 331 9.04 12.55 13.94
N SER A 332 9.98 11.91 13.23
CA SER A 332 10.87 12.60 12.29
C SER A 332 10.14 13.01 11.02
N GLN A 333 10.77 13.89 10.23
CA GLN A 333 10.26 14.32 8.92
C GLN A 333 9.98 13.12 8.00
N TYR A 334 10.86 12.12 8.02
CA TYR A 334 10.73 10.90 7.21
C TYR A 334 10.54 9.67 8.09
N SER A 335 9.43 9.65 8.84
CA SER A 335 9.03 8.45 9.59
C SER A 335 8.74 7.27 8.64
N ALA A 336 9.06 6.04 9.07
CA ALA A 336 8.84 4.82 8.29
C ALA A 336 7.72 3.97 8.91
N PRO A 337 6.46 4.41 8.82
CA PRO A 337 5.35 3.79 9.54
C PRO A 337 5.16 2.31 9.17
N TYR A 338 5.22 1.97 7.88
CA TYR A 338 5.08 0.59 7.43
C TYR A 338 6.23 -0.31 7.91
N ALA A 339 7.46 0.20 8.01
CA ALA A 339 8.59 -0.58 8.51
C ALA A 339 8.34 -1.05 9.96
N LEU A 340 7.75 -0.20 10.79
CA LEU A 340 7.36 -0.54 12.15
C LEU A 340 6.25 -1.60 12.19
N VAL A 341 5.25 -1.49 11.32
CA VAL A 341 4.18 -2.50 11.20
C VAL A 341 4.77 -3.88 10.83
N TYR A 342 5.63 -3.95 9.82
CA TYR A 342 6.25 -5.20 9.39
C TYR A 342 7.20 -5.76 10.46
N ARG A 343 8.01 -4.91 11.09
CA ARG A 343 8.87 -5.31 12.23
C ARG A 343 8.04 -5.92 13.36
N ASN A 344 6.93 -5.29 13.73
CA ASN A 344 6.08 -5.78 14.81
C ASN A 344 5.32 -7.06 14.43
N MET A 345 4.94 -7.24 13.16
CA MET A 345 4.43 -8.53 12.67
C MET A 345 5.48 -9.63 12.79
N ALA A 346 6.74 -9.33 12.49
CA ALA A 346 7.84 -10.29 12.62
C ALA A 346 8.16 -10.64 14.07
N ILE A 347 8.11 -9.66 14.98
CA ILE A 347 8.21 -9.92 16.43
C ILE A 347 7.05 -10.81 16.89
N LEU A 348 5.81 -10.49 16.50
CA LEU A 348 4.63 -11.30 16.83
C LEU A 348 4.73 -12.74 16.30
N GLY A 349 5.29 -12.93 15.10
CA GLY A 349 5.50 -14.26 14.53
C GLY A 349 6.56 -15.10 15.24
N VAL A 350 7.47 -14.46 15.98
CA VAL A 350 8.62 -15.12 16.63
C VAL A 350 8.40 -15.32 18.13
N GLU A 351 7.97 -14.27 18.83
CA GLU A 351 7.72 -14.29 20.28
C GLU A 351 6.30 -14.77 20.63
N GLY A 352 5.40 -14.77 19.64
CA GLY A 352 4.00 -15.12 19.84
C GLY A 352 3.22 -14.00 20.56
N PHE A 353 2.09 -14.39 21.15
CA PHE A 353 1.11 -13.47 21.72
C PHE A 353 1.40 -13.03 23.17
N SER A 354 2.43 -13.59 23.81
CA SER A 354 2.77 -13.36 25.21
C SER A 354 3.34 -11.96 25.49
N SER A 355 3.85 -11.25 24.48
CA SER A 355 4.42 -9.90 24.61
C SER A 355 3.37 -8.77 24.58
N LEU A 356 2.07 -9.09 24.50
CA LEU A 356 1.00 -8.11 24.29
C LEU A 356 0.47 -7.47 25.61
N PRO A 357 0.11 -6.17 25.60
CA PRO A 357 -0.57 -5.54 26.74
C PRO A 357 -1.89 -6.22 27.13
N LYS A 358 -2.33 -6.02 28.38
CA LYS A 358 -3.61 -6.57 28.88
C LYS A 358 -4.77 -6.15 27.97
N HIS A 359 -5.70 -7.07 27.68
CA HIS A 359 -6.85 -6.86 26.78
C HIS A 359 -6.54 -6.54 25.30
N CYS A 360 -5.28 -6.29 24.93
CA CYS A 360 -4.89 -6.00 23.54
C CYS A 360 -5.22 -7.18 22.61
N LEU A 361 -4.92 -8.40 23.06
CA LEU A 361 -5.20 -9.62 22.32
C LEU A 361 -6.71 -9.86 22.09
N THR A 362 -7.55 -9.59 23.09
CA THR A 362 -9.01 -9.68 22.96
C THR A 362 -9.51 -8.71 21.89
N LEU A 363 -9.04 -7.45 21.90
CA LEU A 363 -9.38 -6.47 20.87
C LEU A 363 -8.88 -6.92 19.48
N CYS A 364 -7.66 -7.46 19.41
CA CYS A 364 -7.13 -8.01 18.16
C CYS A 364 -8.04 -9.11 17.59
N TYR A 365 -8.52 -10.05 18.41
CA TYR A 365 -9.47 -11.06 17.94
C TYR A 365 -10.80 -10.47 17.48
N VAL A 366 -11.36 -9.50 18.21
CA VAL A 366 -12.59 -8.82 17.82
C VAL A 366 -12.44 -8.15 16.45
N PHE A 367 -11.35 -7.40 16.23
CA PHE A 367 -11.11 -6.73 14.95
C PHE A 367 -10.73 -7.68 13.81
N PHE A 368 -10.01 -8.77 14.12
CA PHE A 368 -9.69 -9.82 13.15
C PHE A 368 -10.95 -10.52 12.66
N ILE A 369 -11.80 -10.99 13.58
CA ILE A 369 -13.08 -11.63 13.25
C ILE A 369 -14.01 -10.62 12.58
N GLY A 370 -14.05 -9.38 13.08
CA GLY A 370 -14.81 -8.28 12.47
C GLY A 370 -14.42 -8.05 11.00
N ALA A 371 -13.12 -8.04 10.67
CA ALA A 371 -12.65 -7.89 9.29
C ALA A 371 -13.12 -9.06 8.40
N ILE A 372 -13.08 -10.29 8.90
CA ILE A 372 -13.58 -11.47 8.18
C ILE A 372 -15.09 -11.36 7.95
N VAL A 373 -15.85 -10.99 8.99
CA VAL A 373 -17.31 -10.85 8.92
C VAL A 373 -17.71 -9.74 7.97
N ILE A 374 -17.06 -8.57 8.01
CA ILE A 374 -17.35 -7.45 7.09
C ILE A 374 -17.15 -7.88 5.64
N ASN A 375 -16.04 -8.57 5.34
CA ASN A 375 -15.79 -9.08 3.99
C ASN A 375 -16.80 -10.17 3.59
N GLY A 376 -17.14 -11.07 4.51
CA GLY A 376 -18.18 -12.09 4.30
C GLY A 376 -19.54 -11.49 3.97
N ILE A 377 -19.99 -10.51 4.75
CA ILE A 377 -21.24 -9.78 4.49
C ILE A 377 -21.16 -9.07 3.14
N ARG A 378 -20.03 -8.41 2.84
CA ARG A 378 -19.85 -7.70 1.57
C ARG A 378 -20.02 -8.61 0.35
N ASP A 379 -19.53 -9.84 0.42
CA ASP A 379 -19.67 -10.80 -0.66
C ASP A 379 -21.08 -11.41 -0.76
N ILE A 380 -21.80 -11.53 0.36
CA ILE A 380 -23.16 -12.11 0.40
C ILE A 380 -24.24 -11.11 -0.05
N VAL A 381 -24.15 -9.83 0.35
CA VAL A 381 -25.24 -8.85 0.17
C VAL A 381 -25.34 -8.31 -1.27
N GLY A 382 -24.48 -8.81 -2.18
CA GLY A 382 -24.54 -8.54 -3.61
C GLY A 382 -24.06 -7.13 -4.03
N LYS A 383 -23.78 -6.94 -5.32
CA LYS A 383 -23.07 -5.76 -5.86
C LYS A 383 -23.71 -4.40 -5.50
N LYS A 384 -25.04 -4.34 -5.34
CA LYS A 384 -25.77 -3.09 -5.06
C LYS A 384 -25.54 -2.57 -3.64
N TRP A 385 -25.36 -3.47 -2.67
CA TRP A 385 -25.17 -3.13 -1.26
C TRP A 385 -23.70 -3.22 -0.83
N ALA A 386 -22.92 -4.10 -1.47
CA ALA A 386 -21.49 -4.22 -1.27
C ALA A 386 -20.70 -2.92 -1.49
N ARG A 387 -21.26 -1.97 -2.27
CA ARG A 387 -20.70 -0.64 -2.50
C ARG A 387 -20.76 0.30 -1.30
N PHE A 388 -21.57 -0.01 -0.29
CA PHE A 388 -21.72 0.78 0.93
C PHE A 388 -20.98 0.19 2.13
N ILE A 389 -20.56 -1.07 2.04
CA ILE A 389 -19.85 -1.76 3.11
C ILE A 389 -18.36 -1.40 3.00
N PRO A 390 -17.76 -0.81 4.04
CA PRO A 390 -16.38 -0.36 4.00
C PRO A 390 -15.41 -1.54 3.89
N LEU A 391 -14.21 -1.24 3.40
CA LEU A 391 -13.10 -2.17 3.23
C LEU A 391 -12.27 -2.23 4.51
N PRO A 392 -12.22 -3.36 5.23
CA PRO A 392 -11.45 -3.48 6.47
C PRO A 392 -9.96 -3.13 6.29
N MET A 393 -9.33 -3.57 5.19
CA MET A 393 -7.94 -3.21 4.90
C MET A 393 -7.73 -1.69 4.79
N ALA A 394 -8.64 -0.97 4.13
CA ALA A 394 -8.57 0.49 4.04
C ALA A 394 -8.83 1.13 5.41
N MET A 395 -9.80 0.62 6.19
CA MET A 395 -10.06 1.08 7.55
C MET A 395 -8.88 0.91 8.51
N ALA A 396 -7.99 -0.06 8.28
CA ALA A 396 -6.86 -0.34 9.16
C ALA A 396 -5.71 0.65 9.03
N ILE A 397 -5.55 1.31 7.87
CA ILE A 397 -4.42 2.23 7.63
C ILE A 397 -4.45 3.44 8.60
N PRO A 398 -5.60 4.12 8.80
CA PRO A 398 -5.70 5.27 9.70
C PRO A 398 -5.54 4.91 11.18
N PHE A 399 -5.85 3.66 11.59
CA PHE A 399 -5.65 3.23 12.98
C PHE A 399 -4.22 3.45 13.44
N TYR A 400 -3.27 3.32 12.53
CA TYR A 400 -1.86 3.54 12.80
C TYR A 400 -1.39 4.95 12.43
N LEU A 401 -1.71 5.42 11.22
CA LEU A 401 -1.15 6.68 10.69
C LEU A 401 -1.78 7.95 11.27
N GLY A 402 -3.10 7.98 11.46
CA GLY A 402 -3.81 9.22 11.78
C GLY A 402 -4.98 9.49 10.83
N ALA A 403 -5.77 10.51 11.15
CA ALA A 403 -6.90 10.92 10.32
C ALA A 403 -6.52 11.92 9.21
N TYR A 404 -5.40 12.63 9.33
CA TYR A 404 -5.04 13.76 8.48
C TYR A 404 -5.07 13.44 6.98
N PHE A 405 -4.32 12.44 6.53
CA PHE A 405 -4.26 12.07 5.11
C PHE A 405 -5.61 11.57 4.57
N THR A 406 -6.47 11.02 5.43
CA THR A 406 -7.80 10.56 5.01
C THR A 406 -8.74 11.73 4.71
N ILE A 407 -8.59 12.84 5.43
CA ILE A 407 -9.34 14.08 5.19
C ILE A 407 -8.93 14.66 3.84
N ASP A 408 -7.63 14.75 3.57
CA ASP A 408 -7.09 15.21 2.29
C ASP A 408 -7.61 14.36 1.12
N MET A 409 -7.59 13.03 1.25
CA MET A 409 -8.13 12.12 0.24
C MET A 409 -9.65 12.28 0.06
N CYS A 410 -10.41 12.49 1.14
CA CYS A 410 -11.85 12.76 1.05
C CYS A 410 -12.16 14.08 0.33
N ILE A 411 -11.34 15.11 0.54
CA ILE A 411 -11.45 16.39 -0.18
C ILE A 411 -11.19 16.19 -1.68
N GLY A 412 -10.16 15.40 -2.04
CA GLY A 412 -9.91 15.02 -3.42
C GLY A 412 -11.12 14.33 -4.08
N SER A 413 -11.70 13.36 -3.39
CA SER A 413 -12.94 12.72 -3.83
C SER A 413 -14.12 13.69 -3.95
N LEU A 414 -14.28 14.61 -3.00
CA LEU A 414 -15.34 15.62 -3.06
C LEU A 414 -15.19 16.53 -4.28
N ILE A 415 -13.95 16.94 -4.60
CA ILE A 415 -13.64 17.74 -5.79
C ILE A 415 -14.05 16.98 -7.06
N LEU A 416 -13.65 15.71 -7.17
CA LEU A 416 -14.02 14.90 -8.34
C LEU A 416 -15.54 14.68 -8.41
N PHE A 417 -16.20 14.41 -7.29
CA PHE A 417 -17.64 14.19 -7.23
C PHE A 417 -18.44 15.42 -7.68
N ILE A 418 -18.04 16.61 -7.22
CA ILE A 418 -18.65 17.87 -7.66
C ILE A 418 -18.40 18.07 -9.16
N TRP A 419 -17.18 17.78 -9.64
CA TRP A 419 -16.86 17.91 -11.06
C TRP A 419 -17.68 16.94 -11.93
N GLU A 420 -17.84 15.68 -11.52
CA GLU A 420 -18.69 14.69 -12.19
C GLU A 420 -20.16 15.13 -12.24
N LYS A 421 -20.64 15.80 -11.19
CA LYS A 421 -22.01 16.36 -11.13
C LYS A 421 -22.21 17.53 -12.09
N ILE A 422 -21.18 18.35 -12.31
CA ILE A 422 -21.24 19.50 -13.21
C ILE A 422 -21.06 19.06 -14.67
N ASP A 423 -20.01 18.29 -14.96
CA ASP A 423 -19.65 17.85 -16.30
C ASP A 423 -18.92 16.51 -16.25
N LYS A 424 -19.72 15.44 -16.28
CA LYS A 424 -19.23 14.05 -16.22
C LYS A 424 -18.24 13.74 -17.35
N ALA A 425 -18.51 14.20 -18.57
CA ALA A 425 -17.66 13.91 -19.72
C ALA A 425 -16.25 14.53 -19.58
N LYS A 426 -16.15 15.75 -19.03
CA LYS A 426 -14.85 16.36 -18.73
C LYS A 426 -14.17 15.72 -17.52
N ALA A 427 -14.93 15.39 -16.46
CA ALA A 427 -14.37 14.75 -15.28
C ALA A 427 -13.74 13.39 -15.65
N ASP A 428 -14.45 12.55 -16.40
CA ASP A 428 -13.94 11.24 -16.87
C ASP A 428 -12.70 11.41 -17.78
N ALA A 429 -12.69 12.45 -18.62
CA ALA A 429 -11.59 12.69 -19.56
C ALA A 429 -10.34 13.32 -18.91
N PHE A 430 -10.48 14.21 -17.94
CA PHE A 430 -9.38 15.01 -17.39
C PHE A 430 -9.06 14.71 -15.93
N GLY A 431 -9.98 14.11 -15.16
CA GLY A 431 -9.82 13.77 -13.75
C GLY A 431 -8.52 13.01 -13.46
N PRO A 432 -8.24 11.89 -14.15
CA PRO A 432 -6.98 11.16 -13.99
C PRO A 432 -5.75 12.01 -14.31
N ALA A 433 -5.81 12.87 -15.34
CA ALA A 433 -4.70 13.74 -15.73
C ALA A 433 -4.43 14.84 -14.69
N VAL A 434 -5.48 15.42 -14.11
CA VAL A 434 -5.37 16.41 -13.03
C VAL A 434 -4.78 15.78 -11.78
N ALA A 435 -5.33 14.64 -11.36
CA ALA A 435 -4.90 13.93 -10.17
C ALA A 435 -3.45 13.45 -10.27
N SER A 436 -3.04 12.86 -11.41
CA SER A 436 -1.64 12.49 -11.65
C SER A 436 -0.72 13.71 -11.68
N GLY A 437 -1.18 14.85 -12.22
CA GLY A 437 -0.44 16.12 -12.16
C GLY A 437 -0.17 16.56 -10.72
N LEU A 438 -1.20 16.51 -9.85
CA LEU A 438 -1.06 16.85 -8.43
C LEU A 438 -0.07 15.93 -7.71
N ILE A 439 -0.18 14.61 -7.89
CA ILE A 439 0.71 13.61 -7.28
C ILE A 439 2.15 13.80 -7.75
N CYS A 440 2.37 13.87 -9.07
CA CYS A 440 3.73 13.96 -9.61
C CYS A 440 4.40 15.30 -9.29
N GLY A 441 3.66 16.41 -9.29
CA GLY A 441 4.26 17.73 -9.03
C GLY A 441 4.78 17.88 -7.60
N ASP A 442 3.99 17.47 -6.62
CA ASP A 442 4.36 17.46 -5.21
C ASP A 442 5.46 16.41 -4.95
N GLY A 443 5.33 15.22 -5.53
CA GLY A 443 6.35 14.17 -5.46
C GLY A 443 7.71 14.61 -6.02
N ILE A 444 7.75 15.32 -7.16
CA ILE A 444 9.01 15.80 -7.75
C ILE A 444 9.63 16.94 -6.93
N TRP A 445 8.84 17.76 -6.24
CA TRP A 445 9.36 18.82 -5.36
C TRP A 445 10.26 18.27 -4.24
N THR A 446 10.01 17.03 -3.79
CA THR A 446 10.84 16.38 -2.75
C THR A 446 12.32 16.26 -3.15
N LEU A 447 12.64 16.22 -4.44
CA LEU A 447 14.02 16.12 -4.93
C LEU A 447 14.79 17.44 -4.71
N PRO A 448 14.36 18.61 -5.23
CA PRO A 448 14.94 19.90 -4.87
C PRO A 448 15.01 20.15 -3.37
N SER A 449 13.96 19.86 -2.60
CA SER A 449 13.98 20.10 -1.16
C SER A 449 15.02 19.25 -0.44
N SER A 450 15.23 18.00 -0.89
CA SER A 450 16.28 17.13 -0.36
C SER A 450 17.68 17.62 -0.73
N ILE A 451 17.86 18.17 -1.93
CA ILE A 451 19.13 18.79 -2.35
C ILE A 451 19.41 20.05 -1.51
N LEU A 452 18.40 20.88 -1.24
CA LEU A 452 18.52 22.06 -0.38
C LEU A 452 18.89 21.67 1.06
N ALA A 453 18.25 20.63 1.61
CA ALA A 453 18.59 20.08 2.92
C ALA A 453 20.03 19.56 2.97
N LEU A 454 20.47 18.83 1.93
CA LEU A 454 21.86 18.37 1.80
C LEU A 454 22.88 19.52 1.69
N ALA A 455 22.49 20.64 1.08
CA ALA A 455 23.29 21.86 1.01
C ALA A 455 23.27 22.68 2.32
N GLY A 456 22.57 22.23 3.36
CA GLY A 456 22.44 22.93 4.64
C GLY A 456 21.53 24.16 4.59
N VAL A 457 20.70 24.29 3.55
CA VAL A 457 19.75 25.39 3.41
C VAL A 457 18.50 25.08 4.21
N ASN A 458 18.35 25.76 5.35
CA ASN A 458 17.16 25.67 6.17
C ASN A 458 16.04 26.57 5.62
N PRO A 459 14.77 26.17 5.76
CA PRO A 459 13.67 27.03 5.40
C PRO A 459 13.62 28.29 6.27
N PRO A 460 13.33 29.46 5.69
CA PRO A 460 13.53 30.74 6.37
C PRO A 460 12.47 31.08 7.42
N ILE A 461 11.26 30.51 7.32
CA ILE A 461 10.13 30.88 8.19
C ILE A 461 9.63 29.63 8.91
N CYS A 462 9.38 29.73 10.22
CA CYS A 462 8.65 28.72 10.98
C CYS A 462 7.23 29.23 11.27
N MET A 463 6.22 28.60 10.66
CA MET A 463 4.82 28.91 10.94
C MET A 463 4.26 27.94 12.01
N LYS A 464 4.00 28.43 13.22
CA LYS A 464 3.39 27.65 14.33
C LYS A 464 1.99 28.14 14.66
N PHE A 465 1.12 27.21 15.05
CA PHE A 465 -0.26 27.50 15.43
C PHE A 465 -0.45 27.26 16.92
N LEU A 466 -0.75 28.34 17.65
CA LEU A 466 -0.88 28.32 19.11
C LEU A 466 -2.31 28.67 19.54
N SER A 467 -2.71 28.19 20.72
CA SER A 467 -3.93 28.69 21.34
C SER A 467 -3.81 30.18 21.65
N ARG A 468 -4.92 30.92 21.62
CA ARG A 468 -4.94 32.36 21.97
C ARG A 468 -4.27 32.64 23.31
N LYS A 469 -4.52 31.79 24.32
CA LYS A 469 -3.93 31.93 25.66
C LYS A 469 -2.42 31.73 25.64
N THR A 470 -1.93 30.76 24.87
CA THR A 470 -0.50 30.52 24.70
C THR A 470 0.14 31.67 23.92
N ASN A 471 -0.52 32.14 22.85
CA ASN A 471 -0.01 33.26 22.05
C ASN A 471 0.14 34.51 22.90
N ALA A 472 -0.87 34.87 23.70
CA ALA A 472 -0.80 36.03 24.59
C ALA A 472 0.36 35.92 25.62
N ARG A 473 0.70 34.72 26.07
CA ARG A 473 1.86 34.49 26.95
C ARG A 473 3.19 34.63 26.20
N VAL A 474 3.25 34.16 24.95
CA VAL A 474 4.42 34.32 24.10
C VAL A 474 4.64 35.79 23.77
N ASP A 475 3.57 36.49 23.38
CA ASP A 475 3.60 37.93 23.10
C ASP A 475 4.13 38.69 24.33
N ALA A 476 3.57 38.42 25.52
CA ALA A 476 4.01 39.03 26.78
C ALA A 476 5.44 38.63 27.23
N PHE A 477 6.03 37.58 26.66
CA PHE A 477 7.42 37.19 26.92
C PHE A 477 8.39 37.86 25.94
N LEU A 478 7.91 38.20 24.74
CA LEU A 478 8.71 38.80 23.68
C LEU A 478 8.72 40.33 23.73
N THR A 479 7.67 40.95 24.27
CA THR A 479 7.63 42.37 24.67
C THR A 479 8.16 42.55 26.08
#